data_AF-P55590-F1
#
_entry.id   AF-P55590-F1
#
_cell.length_a   1.000
_cell.length_b   1.000
_cell.length_c   1.000
_cell.angle_alpha   90.00
_cell.angle_beta   90.00
_cell.angle_gamma   90.00
#
_symmetry.space_group_name_H-M   'P 1'
#
loop_
_entity.id
_entity.type
_entity.pdbx_description
1 polymer ?
#
loop_
_entity_poly.entity_id
_entity_poly.type
_entity_poly.pdbx_seq_one_letter_code
_entity_poly.pdbx_strand_id
1 'polypeptide(L)' 'MTMMKAIWPEPSDPESMMEAAIDLFGDEAATAVAHCGLEAWTDGRADDFAFWVDIFRSLTGMPSAGAGN' A
#
# COMPACT_ATOMS: atom_id res chain seq x y z
N MET A 1 15.20 10.69 -3.42
CA MET A 1 14.69 9.63 -4.32
C MET A 1 13.32 10.07 -4.83
N THR A 2 13.20 10.40 -6.13
CA THR A 2 11.97 11.01 -6.71
C THR A 2 11.17 10.02 -7.57
N MET A 3 11.76 8.86 -7.92
CA MET A 3 11.15 7.89 -8.85
C MET A 3 9.81 7.32 -8.36
N MET A 4 9.60 7.24 -7.05
CA MET A 4 8.38 6.69 -6.44
C MET A 4 7.13 7.54 -6.75
N LYS A 5 7.29 8.86 -6.86
CA LYS A 5 6.21 9.83 -7.18
C LYS A 5 5.64 9.60 -8.60
N ALA A 6 6.38 8.91 -9.48
CA ALA A 6 5.97 8.70 -10.86
C ALA A 6 5.07 7.47 -11.06
N ILE A 7 5.20 6.46 -10.19
CA ILE A 7 4.41 5.20 -10.31
C ILE A 7 3.07 5.32 -9.61
N TRP A 8 3.02 6.00 -8.47
CA TRP A 8 1.80 6.09 -7.67
C TRP A 8 1.11 7.45 -7.83
N PRO A 9 -0.25 7.49 -7.88
CA PRO A 9 -0.97 8.74 -7.68
C PRO A 9 -0.60 9.35 -6.31
N GLU A 10 -0.89 10.63 -6.07
CA GLU A 10 -0.54 11.24 -4.77
C GLU A 10 -1.14 10.44 -3.60
N PRO A 11 -0.40 10.24 -2.48
CA PRO A 11 -0.87 9.49 -1.30
C PRO A 11 -1.99 10.19 -0.53
N SER A 12 -2.69 11.13 -1.15
CA SER A 12 -3.80 11.86 -0.55
C SER A 12 -4.92 10.90 -0.12
N ASP A 13 -5.12 9.81 -0.85
CA ASP A 13 -6.20 8.86 -0.61
C ASP A 13 -5.67 7.42 -0.66
N PRO A 14 -5.76 6.65 0.46
CA PRO A 14 -5.30 5.26 0.49
C PRO A 14 -6.14 4.36 -0.41
N GLU A 15 -7.43 4.66 -0.59
CA GLU A 15 -8.35 3.92 -1.45
C GLU A 15 -8.00 4.10 -2.94
N SER A 16 -7.72 5.34 -3.38
CA SER A 16 -7.25 5.60 -4.75
C SER A 16 -5.90 4.95 -5.04
N MET A 17 -4.97 4.98 -4.07
CA MET A 17 -3.70 4.26 -4.20
C MET A 17 -3.90 2.75 -4.23
N MET A 18 -4.85 2.23 -3.47
CA MET A 18 -5.23 0.82 -3.47
C MET A 18 -5.75 0.38 -4.84
N GLU A 19 -6.69 1.12 -5.41
CA GLU A 19 -7.23 0.84 -6.75
C GLU A 19 -6.13 0.93 -7.81
N ALA A 20 -5.27 1.94 -7.74
CA ALA A 20 -4.12 2.04 -8.62
C ALA A 20 -3.12 0.88 -8.45
N ALA A 21 -2.91 0.39 -7.22
CA ALA A 21 -2.07 -0.78 -6.95
C ALA A 21 -2.63 -2.01 -7.67
N ILE A 22 -3.94 -2.25 -7.51
CA ILE A 22 -4.65 -3.37 -8.13
C ILE A 22 -4.64 -3.23 -9.65
N ASP A 23 -4.84 -2.04 -10.19
CA ASP A 23 -4.84 -1.79 -11.63
C ASP A 23 -3.45 -1.99 -12.26
N LEU A 24 -2.38 -1.51 -11.60
CA LEU A 24 -1.00 -1.65 -12.12
C LEU A 24 -0.42 -3.05 -11.92
N PHE A 25 -0.62 -3.65 -10.74
CA PHE A 25 0.11 -4.85 -10.32
C PHE A 25 -0.79 -6.08 -10.16
N GLY A 26 -2.12 -5.92 -10.12
CA GLY A 26 -3.06 -7.03 -9.95
C GLY A 26 -2.81 -7.80 -8.65
N ASP A 27 -2.46 -9.09 -8.78
CA ASP A 27 -2.15 -9.98 -7.64
C ASP A 27 -0.89 -9.53 -6.87
N GLU A 28 0.05 -8.88 -7.55
CA GLU A 28 1.28 -8.37 -6.93
C GLU A 28 1.09 -7.01 -6.22
N ALA A 29 -0.12 -6.44 -6.24
CA ALA A 29 -0.42 -5.16 -5.58
C ALA A 29 -0.04 -5.17 -4.09
N ALA A 30 -0.33 -6.26 -3.38
CA ALA A 30 0.05 -6.42 -1.98
C ALA A 30 1.58 -6.41 -1.78
N THR A 31 2.32 -7.08 -2.67
CA THR A 31 3.79 -7.11 -2.63
C THR A 31 4.38 -5.73 -2.91
N ALA A 32 3.85 -5.02 -3.91
CA ALA A 32 4.29 -3.67 -4.26
C ALA A 32 4.07 -2.68 -3.10
N VAL A 33 2.89 -2.73 -2.47
CA VAL A 33 2.57 -1.90 -1.29
C VAL A 33 3.45 -2.25 -0.10
N ALA A 34 3.69 -3.54 0.16
CA ALA A 34 4.60 -3.98 1.22
C ALA A 34 6.03 -3.48 0.99
N HIS A 35 6.52 -3.54 -0.26
CA HIS A 35 7.82 -2.98 -0.62
C HIS A 35 7.88 -1.47 -0.41
N CYS A 36 6.83 -0.74 -0.81
CA CYS A 36 6.75 0.71 -0.61
C CYS A 36 6.73 1.08 0.88
N GLY A 37 6.02 0.31 1.71
CA GLY A 37 6.06 0.44 3.17
C GLY A 37 7.47 0.22 3.72
N LEU A 38 8.17 -0.83 3.26
CA LEU A 38 9.55 -1.09 3.69
C LEU A 38 10.49 0.07 3.34
N GLU A 39 10.38 0.62 2.12
CA GLU A 39 11.15 1.80 1.70
C GLU A 39 10.85 3.02 2.59
N ALA A 40 9.57 3.30 2.86
CA ALA A 40 9.15 4.38 3.75
C ALA A 40 9.72 4.23 5.17
N TRP A 41 9.72 3.00 5.70
CA TRP A 41 10.31 2.70 7.00
C TRP A 41 11.84 2.92 7.00
N THR A 42 12.54 2.50 5.95
CA THR A 42 13.99 2.71 5.82
C THR A 42 14.37 4.19 5.69
N ASP A 43 13.51 5.02 5.10
CA ASP A 43 13.71 6.47 4.99
C ASP A 43 13.37 7.22 6.29
N GLY A 44 12.81 6.52 7.30
CA GLY A 44 12.39 7.11 8.57
C GLY A 44 11.02 7.79 8.50
N ARG A 45 10.25 7.59 7.43
CA ARG A 45 8.90 8.13 7.26
C ARG A 45 7.87 7.18 7.87
N ALA A 46 7.75 7.22 9.20
CA ALA A 46 6.84 6.36 9.95
C ALA A 46 5.36 6.58 9.57
N ASP A 47 4.98 7.82 9.26
CA ASP A 47 3.61 8.16 8.81
C ASP A 47 3.28 7.49 7.47
N ASP A 48 4.18 7.61 6.47
CA ASP A 48 4.06 6.90 5.19
C ASP A 48 4.02 5.38 5.39
N PHE A 49 4.83 4.82 6.29
CA PHE A 49 4.80 3.38 6.59
C PHE A 49 3.43 2.94 7.11
N ALA A 50 2.86 3.66 8.08
CA ALA A 50 1.53 3.35 8.61
C ALA A 50 0.46 3.44 7.51
N PHE A 51 0.55 4.43 6.63
CA PHE A 51 -0.33 4.58 5.47
C PHE A 51 -0.24 3.37 4.51
N TRP A 52 0.97 2.92 4.16
CA TRP A 52 1.14 1.73 3.32
C TRP A 52 0.65 0.44 3.99
N VAL A 53 0.84 0.31 5.31
CA VAL A 53 0.32 -0.83 6.07
C VAL A 53 -1.20 -0.86 6.06
N ASP A 54 -1.86 0.30 6.14
CA ASP A 54 -3.32 0.40 6.06
C ASP A 54 -3.83 -0.07 4.69
N ILE A 55 -3.21 0.40 3.61
CA ILE A 55 -3.49 -0.04 2.24
C ILE A 55 -3.26 -1.55 2.10
N PHE A 56 -2.15 -2.08 2.61
CA PHE A 56 -1.84 -3.51 2.54
C PHE A 56 -2.92 -4.37 3.19
N ARG A 57 -3.43 -3.94 4.35
CA ARG A 57 -4.50 -4.65 5.08
C ARG A 57 -5.82 -4.62 4.32
N SER A 58 -6.12 -3.50 3.67
CA SER A 58 -7.30 -3.37 2.81
C SER A 58 -7.19 -4.24 1.55
N LEU A 59 -6.03 -4.25 0.88
CA LEU A 59 -5.74 -5.04 -0.33
C LEU A 59 -5.80 -6.54 -0.10
N THR A 60 -5.11 -7.01 0.94
CA THR A 60 -5.04 -8.44 1.24
C THR A 60 -6.39 -8.98 1.72
N GLY A 61 -7.37 -8.10 1.95
CA GLY A 61 -8.62 -8.43 2.60
C GLY A 61 -8.39 -9.18 3.90
N MET A 62 -7.21 -9.01 4.53
CA MET A 62 -6.77 -9.84 5.64
C MET A 62 -7.83 -9.63 6.73
N PRO A 63 -8.69 -10.63 6.99
CA PRO A 63 -9.75 -10.45 7.95
C PRO A 63 -9.03 -10.24 9.27
N SER A 64 -9.29 -9.11 9.94
CA SER A 64 -9.02 -9.03 11.36
C SER A 64 -9.81 -10.18 12.00
N ALA A 65 -9.17 -11.33 12.15
CA ALA A 65 -9.69 -12.59 12.66
C ALA A 65 -11.21 -12.61 12.90
N GLY A 66 -12.01 -12.86 11.84
CA GLY A 66 -13.43 -13.17 12.00
C GLY A 66 -14.38 -12.56 10.98
N ALA A 67 -14.70 -13.35 9.95
CA ALA A 67 -16.02 -13.50 9.30
C ALA A 67 -15.75 -14.40 8.09
N GLY A 68 -16.06 -15.70 8.06
CA GLY A 68 -17.30 -16.31 8.53
C GLY A 68 -18.30 -16.31 7.37
N ASN A 69 -18.45 -17.50 6.76
CA ASN A 69 -19.43 -17.97 5.77
C ASN A 69 -19.38 -17.40 4.34
#